data_AF-A0A1F9LJ44-F1
#
_entry.id   AF-A0A1F9LJ44-F1
#
_cell.length_a   1.000
_cell.length_b   1.000
_cell.length_c   1.000
_cell.angle_alpha   90.00
_cell.angle_beta   90.00
_cell.angle_gamma   90.00
#
_symmetry.space_group_name_H-M   'P 1'
#
loop_
_entity.id
_entity.type
_entity.pdbx_description
1 polymer ?
#
loop_
_entity_poly.entity_id
_entity_poly.type
_entity_poly.pdbx_seq_one_letter_code
_entity_poly.pdbx_strand_id
1 'polypeptide(L)'
;MGNKNKDKKKVRKLSRKRKRLYMGGVVVALVAGLLTWNRISTRVPTHYSAAEETASSGYVRRETRTPLSPALFVGKTATAYRVAQEIPDVLDQLYCYCECDKHMGHLTLLSCFVDSHAAT
;
A
#
# COMPACT_ATOMS: atom_id res chain seq x y z
N MET A 1 -20.88 45.24 56.39
CA MET A 1 -20.09 44.00 56.18
C MET A 1 -20.49 43.18 54.93
N GLY A 2 -20.83 43.78 53.77
CA GLY A 2 -21.48 43.03 52.65
C GLY A 2 -20.68 42.72 51.38
N ASN A 3 -19.46 43.26 51.19
CA ASN A 3 -18.86 43.32 49.84
C ASN A 3 -17.95 42.13 49.47
N LYS A 4 -17.26 41.50 50.43
CA LYS A 4 -16.27 40.43 50.16
C LYS A 4 -16.86 39.20 49.44
N ASN A 5 -18.16 38.92 49.59
CA ASN A 5 -18.79 37.74 48.99
C ASN A 5 -19.19 37.95 47.52
N LYS A 6 -19.39 39.20 47.09
CA LYS A 6 -19.74 39.54 45.69
C LYS A 6 -18.51 39.46 44.78
N ASP A 7 -17.35 39.93 45.25
CA ASP A 7 -16.10 39.87 44.49
C ASP A 7 -15.62 38.44 44.28
N LYS A 8 -15.69 37.59 45.31
CA LYS A 8 -15.35 36.16 45.19
C LYS A 8 -16.22 35.43 44.17
N LYS A 9 -17.53 35.75 44.10
CA LYS A 9 -18.44 35.18 43.09
C LYS A 9 -18.10 35.67 41.68
N LYS A 10 -17.73 36.95 41.52
CA LYS A 10 -17.35 37.54 40.23
C LYS A 10 -16.07 36.91 39.67
N VAL A 11 -15.05 36.72 40.50
CA VAL A 11 -13.77 36.07 40.14
C VAL A 11 -13.98 34.61 39.74
N ARG A 12 -14.79 33.85 40.50
CA ARG A 12 -15.14 32.45 40.16
C ARG A 12 -15.90 32.35 38.83
N LYS A 13 -16.78 33.31 38.53
CA LYS A 13 -17.57 33.34 37.27
C LYS A 13 -16.68 33.66 36.06
N LEU A 14 -15.74 34.59 36.19
CA LEU A 14 -14.75 34.95 35.16
C LEU A 14 -13.78 33.79 34.86
N SER A 15 -13.24 33.14 35.89
CA SER A 15 -12.37 31.95 35.74
C SER A 15 -13.09 30.81 35.01
N ARG A 16 -14.36 30.55 35.35
CA ARG A 16 -15.17 29.51 34.72
C ARG A 16 -15.51 29.84 33.25
N LYS A 17 -15.69 31.11 32.90
CA LYS A 17 -15.88 31.56 31.50
C LYS A 17 -14.60 31.42 30.67
N ARG A 18 -13.43 31.75 31.25
CA ARG A 18 -12.12 31.61 30.60
C ARG A 18 -11.76 30.15 30.32
N LYS A 19 -12.05 29.24 31.26
CA LYS A 19 -11.86 27.78 31.08
C LYS A 19 -12.77 27.21 29.98
N ARG A 20 -14.02 27.68 29.87
CA ARG A 20 -14.94 27.27 28.80
C ARG A 20 -14.46 27.73 27.42
N LEU A 21 -13.91 28.94 27.31
CA LEU A 21 -13.34 29.44 26.06
C LEU A 21 -12.10 28.65 25.63
N TYR A 22 -11.22 28.32 26.59
CA TYR A 22 -10.06 27.45 26.31
C TYR A 22 -10.47 26.04 25.89
N MET A 23 -11.44 25.43 26.58
CA MET A 23 -11.98 24.12 26.20
C MET A 23 -12.61 24.13 24.80
N GLY A 24 -13.35 25.18 24.44
CA GLY A 24 -13.90 25.33 23.10
C GLY A 24 -12.82 25.43 22.01
N GLY A 25 -11.77 26.22 22.26
CA GLY A 25 -10.65 26.35 21.32
C GLY A 25 -9.88 25.04 21.11
N VAL A 26 -9.66 24.27 22.18
CA VAL A 26 -8.98 22.95 22.09
C VAL A 26 -9.80 21.96 21.28
N VAL A 27 -11.12 21.89 21.49
CA VAL A 27 -11.98 20.97 20.74
C VAL A 27 -11.98 21.30 19.25
N VAL A 28 -12.06 22.59 18.89
CA VAL A 28 -12.02 23.04 17.48
C VAL A 28 -10.68 22.67 16.82
N ALA A 29 -9.55 22.85 17.51
CA ALA A 29 -8.24 22.49 16.99
C ALA A 29 -8.10 20.97 16.75
N LEU A 30 -8.63 20.14 17.66
CA LEU A 30 -8.62 18.68 17.52
C LEU A 30 -9.48 18.21 16.35
N VAL A 31 -10.66 18.79 16.15
CA VAL A 31 -11.54 18.46 15.01
C VAL A 31 -10.89 18.86 13.69
N ALA A 32 -10.28 20.05 13.62
CA ALA A 32 -9.56 20.50 12.42
C ALA A 32 -8.37 19.57 12.08
N GLY A 33 -7.59 19.14 13.08
CA GLY A 33 -6.49 18.20 12.89
C GLY A 33 -6.95 16.82 12.38
N LEU A 34 -8.07 16.30 12.88
CA LEU A 34 -8.65 15.04 12.40
C LEU A 34 -9.12 15.12 10.94
N LEU A 35 -9.72 16.25 10.54
CA LEU A 35 -10.19 16.46 9.18
C LEU A 35 -9.04 16.62 8.18
N THR A 36 -7.95 17.28 8.55
CA THR A 36 -6.78 17.43 7.67
C THR A 36 -5.99 16.13 7.52
N TRP A 37 -5.91 15.30 8.58
CA TRP A 37 -5.26 13.99 8.52
C TRP A 37 -5.94 13.05 7.52
N ASN A 38 -7.28 12.98 7.52
CA ASN A 38 -8.01 12.10 6.61
C ASN A 38 -7.82 12.49 5.13
N ARG A 39 -7.66 13.79 4.84
CA ARG A 39 -7.41 14.32 3.49
C ARG A 39 -5.98 14.07 2.97
N ILE A 40 -4.99 13.89 3.85
CA ILE A 40 -3.61 13.59 3.43
C ILE A 40 -3.46 12.09 3.11
N SER A 41 -4.17 11.23 3.85
CA SER A 41 -4.07 9.77 3.69
C SER A 41 -4.73 9.24 2.41
N THR A 42 -5.60 10.01 1.75
CA THR A 42 -6.24 9.59 0.48
C THR A 42 -5.49 10.05 -0.78
N ARG A 43 -4.35 10.73 -0.65
CA ARG A 43 -3.51 11.06 -1.82
C ARG A 43 -2.67 9.85 -2.18
N VAL A 44 -3.23 8.98 -3.02
CA VAL A 44 -2.48 7.94 -3.71
C VAL A 44 -1.35 8.61 -4.52
N PRO A 45 -0.09 8.15 -4.42
CA PRO A 45 1.03 8.77 -5.13
C PRO A 45 0.81 8.69 -6.64
N THR A 46 0.92 9.82 -7.32
CA THR A 46 0.74 9.95 -8.79
C THR A 46 1.75 9.15 -9.61
N HIS A 47 2.82 8.63 -8.98
CA HIS A 47 3.83 7.79 -9.61
C HIS A 47 3.27 6.42 -10.07
N TYR A 48 2.15 5.97 -9.51
CA TYR A 48 1.50 4.72 -9.94
C TYR A 48 0.61 4.91 -11.17
N SER A 49 -0.01 6.07 -11.35
CA SER A 49 -0.97 6.31 -12.44
C SER A 49 -0.32 6.61 -13.79
N ALA A 50 0.97 6.96 -13.83
CA ALA A 50 1.69 7.22 -15.07
C ALA A 50 2.27 5.94 -15.73
N ALA A 51 2.35 4.83 -14.98
CA ALA A 51 2.85 3.55 -15.51
C ALA A 51 1.82 2.81 -16.38
N GLU A 52 0.53 3.17 -16.28
CA GLU A 52 -0.55 2.44 -16.96
C GLU A 52 -0.83 2.94 -18.38
N GLU A 53 -0.53 4.20 -18.72
CA GLU A 53 -0.82 4.75 -20.07
C GLU A 53 0.36 4.66 -21.06
N THR A 54 1.54 4.22 -20.61
CA THR A 54 2.72 4.02 -21.48
C THR A 54 3.18 2.56 -21.54
N ALA A 55 2.27 1.60 -21.46
CA ALA A 55 2.49 0.24 -21.97
C ALA A 55 2.47 0.22 -23.51
N SER A 56 3.31 1.07 -24.11
CA SER A 56 3.80 0.98 -25.49
C SER A 56 5.32 0.83 -25.45
N SER A 57 5.85 0.10 -24.46
CA SER A 57 7.15 -0.53 -24.61
C SER A 57 6.98 -1.57 -25.72
N GLY A 58 7.85 -1.62 -26.72
CA GLY A 58 7.85 -2.67 -27.75
C GLY A 58 8.20 -4.06 -27.19
N TYR A 59 7.65 -4.41 -26.04
CA TYR A 59 7.83 -5.64 -25.33
C TYR A 59 7.21 -6.77 -26.16
N VAL A 60 8.07 -7.72 -26.52
CA VAL A 60 7.69 -8.99 -27.11
C VAL A 60 8.09 -10.06 -26.11
N ARG A 61 7.12 -10.88 -25.72
CA ARG A 61 7.29 -11.98 -24.79
C ARG A 61 8.38 -12.94 -25.29
N ARG A 62 9.38 -13.21 -24.45
CA ARG A 62 10.54 -14.05 -24.78
C ARG A 62 10.26 -15.53 -24.55
N GLU A 63 9.66 -15.87 -23.41
CA GLU A 63 9.24 -17.24 -23.10
C GLU A 63 7.81 -17.48 -23.58
N THR A 64 7.65 -18.26 -24.64
CA THR A 64 6.36 -18.53 -25.27
C THR A 64 5.64 -19.75 -24.68
N ARG A 65 6.34 -20.58 -23.89
CA ARG A 65 5.73 -21.78 -23.29
C ARG A 65 4.76 -21.40 -22.17
N THR A 66 3.78 -22.26 -21.97
CA THR A 66 2.77 -22.11 -20.91
C THR A 66 3.34 -22.61 -19.59
N PRO A 67 3.15 -21.87 -18.47
CA PRO A 67 3.46 -22.37 -17.14
C PRO A 67 2.76 -23.68 -16.81
N LEU A 68 3.42 -24.56 -16.06
CA LEU A 68 2.84 -25.82 -15.62
C LEU A 68 1.55 -25.62 -14.84
N SER A 69 0.67 -26.62 -14.89
CA SER A 69 -0.58 -26.59 -14.16
C SER A 69 -0.35 -26.52 -12.64
N PRO A 70 -1.02 -25.59 -11.93
CA PRO A 70 -0.99 -25.52 -10.47
C PRO A 70 -1.44 -26.80 -9.78
N ALA A 71 -2.26 -27.61 -10.46
CA ALA A 71 -2.77 -28.88 -9.94
C ALA A 71 -1.69 -29.94 -9.70
N LEU A 72 -0.48 -29.73 -10.24
CA LEU A 72 0.68 -30.59 -10.00
C LEU A 72 1.36 -30.32 -8.66
N PHE A 73 1.00 -29.24 -7.97
CA PHE A 73 1.67 -28.77 -6.76
C PHE A 73 0.67 -28.57 -5.62
N VAL A 74 1.19 -28.31 -4.41
CA VAL A 74 0.39 -28.04 -3.21
C VAL A 74 0.84 -26.75 -2.52
N GLY A 75 -0.03 -26.17 -1.69
CA GLY A 75 0.30 -25.03 -0.85
C GLY A 75 0.74 -23.78 -1.62
N LYS A 76 1.83 -23.15 -1.16
CA LYS A 76 2.36 -21.92 -1.75
C LYS A 76 2.87 -22.13 -3.18
N THR A 77 3.43 -23.30 -3.47
CA THR A 77 3.91 -23.64 -4.82
C THR A 77 2.76 -23.66 -5.81
N ALA A 78 1.64 -24.32 -5.48
CA ALA A 78 0.43 -24.28 -6.33
C ALA A 78 -0.05 -22.84 -6.58
N THR A 79 -0.07 -22.02 -5.52
CA THR A 79 -0.41 -20.60 -5.64
C THR A 79 0.54 -19.86 -6.58
N ALA A 80 1.84 -20.10 -6.50
CA ALA A 80 2.85 -19.46 -7.35
C ALA A 80 2.68 -19.83 -8.82
N TYR A 81 2.46 -21.11 -9.15
CA TYR A 81 2.17 -21.54 -10.52
C TYR A 81 0.85 -20.96 -11.04
N ARG A 82 -0.16 -20.78 -10.19
CA ARG A 82 -1.42 -20.13 -10.58
C ARG A 82 -1.17 -18.68 -10.96
N VAL A 83 -0.45 -17.94 -10.12
CA VAL A 83 -0.05 -16.56 -10.40
C VAL A 83 0.76 -16.48 -11.69
N ALA A 84 1.66 -17.44 -11.94
CA ALA A 84 2.43 -17.47 -13.17
C ALA A 84 1.57 -17.64 -14.43
N GLN A 85 0.45 -18.36 -14.34
CA GLN A 85 -0.54 -18.43 -15.42
C GLN A 85 -1.38 -17.15 -15.57
N GLU A 86 -1.63 -16.43 -14.48
CA GLU A 86 -2.44 -15.20 -14.46
C GLU A 86 -1.68 -13.97 -14.98
N ILE A 87 -0.38 -13.85 -14.68
CA ILE A 87 0.44 -12.68 -15.04
C ILE A 87 1.72 -13.06 -15.82
N PRO A 88 1.62 -13.85 -16.90
CA PRO A 88 2.78 -14.47 -17.50
C PRO A 88 3.70 -13.44 -18.16
N ASP A 89 3.18 -12.30 -18.65
CA ASP A 89 3.97 -11.25 -19.31
C ASP A 89 4.77 -10.40 -18.32
N VAL A 90 4.26 -10.27 -17.09
CA VAL A 90 4.99 -9.61 -16.00
C VAL A 90 6.19 -10.46 -15.63
N LEU A 91 6.00 -11.77 -15.43
CA LEU A 91 7.09 -12.67 -15.08
C LEU A 91 8.14 -12.80 -16.19
N ASP A 92 7.76 -12.67 -17.45
CA ASP A 92 8.71 -12.70 -18.56
C ASP A 92 9.57 -11.42 -18.63
N GLN A 93 9.10 -10.31 -18.08
CA GLN A 93 9.90 -9.07 -17.97
C GLN A 93 10.87 -9.09 -16.78
N LEU A 94 10.71 -10.04 -15.86
CA LEU A 94 11.54 -10.16 -14.67
C LEU A 94 12.73 -11.11 -14.89
N TYR A 95 13.85 -10.75 -14.27
CA TYR A 95 15.02 -11.61 -14.21
C TYR A 95 14.82 -12.73 -13.18
N CYS A 96 15.30 -13.92 -13.50
CA CYS A 96 15.33 -15.03 -12.55
C CYS A 96 16.63 -15.00 -11.73
N TYR A 97 16.52 -14.84 -10.42
CA TYR A 97 17.69 -14.81 -9.53
C TYR A 97 18.32 -16.18 -9.25
N CYS A 98 17.75 -17.28 -9.74
CA CYS A 98 18.35 -18.60 -9.65
C CYS A 98 19.58 -18.76 -10.54
N GLU A 99 19.84 -17.81 -11.46
CA GLU A 99 20.90 -17.90 -12.48
C GLU A 99 20.80 -19.17 -13.35
N CYS A 100 19.58 -19.66 -13.52
CA CYS A 100 19.26 -20.86 -14.30
C CYS A 100 19.52 -20.69 -15.81
N ASP A 101 19.64 -19.46 -16.28
CA ASP A 101 20.03 -19.11 -17.64
C ASP A 101 21.42 -19.66 -17.99
N LYS A 102 22.34 -19.77 -17.02
CA LYS A 102 23.71 -20.24 -17.22
C LYS A 102 23.82 -21.74 -17.48
N HIS A 103 22.83 -22.53 -17.05
CA HIS A 103 22.95 -24.00 -17.01
C HIS A 103 21.73 -24.77 -17.54
N MET A 104 20.54 -24.15 -17.61
CA MET A 104 19.28 -24.82 -18.00
C MET A 104 18.58 -24.16 -19.20
N GLY A 105 19.10 -23.03 -19.70
CA GLY A 105 18.54 -22.34 -20.87
C GLY A 105 17.22 -21.60 -20.58
N HIS A 106 16.92 -21.30 -19.32
CA HIS A 106 15.82 -20.41 -18.95
C HIS A 106 16.16 -18.97 -19.31
N LEU A 107 15.21 -18.24 -19.86
CA LEU A 107 15.44 -16.89 -20.42
C LEU A 107 15.02 -15.79 -19.44
N THR A 108 13.93 -16.02 -18.73
CA THR A 108 13.24 -15.04 -17.87
C THR A 108 12.71 -15.76 -16.62
N LEU A 109 12.21 -15.02 -15.63
CA LEU A 109 11.60 -15.65 -14.43
C LEU A 109 10.46 -16.60 -14.80
N LEU A 110 9.70 -16.26 -15.84
CA LEU A 110 8.64 -17.11 -16.36
C LEU A 110 9.15 -18.48 -16.83
N SER A 111 10.35 -18.56 -17.42
CA SER A 111 10.93 -19.84 -17.88
C SER A 111 11.04 -20.87 -16.74
N CYS A 112 11.20 -20.43 -15.49
CA CYS A 112 11.22 -21.34 -14.34
C CYS A 112 9.87 -21.98 -14.02
N PHE A 113 8.77 -21.37 -14.47
CA PHE A 113 7.41 -21.86 -14.24
C PHE A 113 6.89 -22.75 -15.37
N VAL A 114 7.58 -22.86 -16.50
CA VAL A 114 7.18 -23.76 -17.61
C VAL A 114 7.66 -25.20 -17.39
N ASP A 115 8.52 -25.40 -16.39
CA ASP A 115 8.89 -26.69 -15.83
C ASP A 115 8.80 -26.64 -14.29
N SER A 116 9.31 -27.67 -13.60
CA SER A 116 9.22 -27.79 -12.15
C SER A 116 10.31 -27.02 -11.39
N HIS A 117 11.14 -26.20 -12.05
CA HIS A 117 12.26 -25.53 -11.38
C HIS A 117 11.80 -24.51 -10.34
N ALA A 118 10.71 -23.77 -10.59
CA ALA A 118 10.15 -22.85 -9.60
C ALA A 118 9.61 -23.56 -8.33
N ALA A 119 9.61 -24.89 -8.28
CA ALA A 119 9.22 -25.70 -7.14
C ALA A 119 10.39 -26.31 -6.34
N THR A 120 11.65 -26.03 -6.70
CA THR A 120 12.85 -26.57 -6.03
C THR A 120 13.42 -25.66 -4.95
#